data_AF-A0A074S6H6-F1
#
_entry.id   AF-A0A074S6H6-F1
#
_cell.length_a   1.000
_cell.length_b   1.000
_cell.length_c   1.000
_cell.angle_alpha   90.00
_cell.angle_beta   90.00
_cell.angle_gamma   90.00
#
_symmetry.space_group_name_H-M   'P 1'
#
loop_
_entity.id
_entity.type
_entity.pdbx_description
1 polymer ?
#
loop_
_entity_poly.entity_id
_entity_poly.type
_entity_poly.pdbx_seq_one_letter_code
_entity_poly.pdbx_strand_id
1 'polypeptide(L)'
;MSTISVPEHLWETLLPLIKLDIEPPELQSLLRKHIKSTVEDTSTEVPYDLITGIAKWSGSEKGMDVLKAEDLDPSSYSLIPLLAGTTFAPSSKPPPPPPPEHDPAADKRAITALINGLFSVVGVGFAAWWAAGNIYWRNETRVLLALAASIIVAISEGVLYLIWSSHVEKRKEEQKRRKASKSRSKAIIEEKPVGVEEEVISQDEPQANVVRRKGYEYEKEDASVDS
;
A
#
# COMPACT_ATOMS: atom_id res chain seq x y z
N MET A 1 5.07 -2.92 -23.73
CA MET A 1 4.62 -4.31 -23.97
C MET A 1 5.51 -5.19 -23.13
N SER A 2 4.93 -5.94 -22.20
CA SER A 2 5.69 -6.79 -21.29
C SER A 2 6.04 -8.10 -22.00
N THR A 3 7.33 -8.38 -22.17
CA THR A 3 7.83 -9.65 -22.70
C THR A 3 8.22 -10.57 -21.54
N ILE A 4 7.99 -11.87 -21.75
CA ILE A 4 8.27 -12.93 -20.77
C ILE A 4 9.18 -13.97 -21.43
N SER A 5 10.10 -14.50 -20.64
CA SER A 5 10.95 -15.62 -21.05
C SER A 5 10.17 -16.92 -20.89
N VAL A 6 10.02 -17.69 -21.97
CA VAL A 6 9.25 -18.94 -21.96
C VAL A 6 10.19 -20.15 -21.89
N PRO A 7 10.06 -21.06 -20.90
CA PRO A 7 10.83 -22.29 -20.81
C PRO A 7 10.66 -23.22 -22.03
N GLU A 8 11.71 -23.98 -22.37
CA GLU A 8 11.77 -24.91 -23.52
C GLU A 8 10.56 -25.86 -23.62
N HIS A 9 10.16 -26.48 -22.50
CA HIS A 9 9.03 -27.43 -22.46
C HIS A 9 7.67 -26.80 -22.79
N LEU A 10 7.49 -25.48 -22.61
CA LEU A 10 6.25 -24.80 -22.99
C LEU A 10 6.19 -24.52 -24.50
N TRP A 11 7.33 -24.53 -25.19
CA TRP A 11 7.34 -24.41 -26.64
C TRP A 11 6.82 -25.68 -27.30
N GLU A 12 7.16 -26.85 -26.76
CA GLU A 12 6.68 -28.14 -27.24
C GLU A 12 5.14 -28.24 -27.16
N THR A 13 4.54 -27.68 -26.11
CA THR A 13 3.07 -27.66 -25.96
C THR A 13 2.39 -26.63 -26.85
N LEU A 14 3.07 -25.54 -27.24
CA LEU A 14 2.54 -24.50 -28.12
C LEU A 14 2.68 -24.81 -29.62
N LEU A 15 3.60 -25.69 -30.02
CA LEU A 15 3.81 -26.06 -31.43
C LEU A 15 2.55 -26.64 -32.12
N PRO A 16 1.75 -27.54 -31.50
CA PRO A 16 0.51 -28.05 -32.09
C PRO A 16 -0.48 -26.93 -32.47
N LEU A 17 -0.56 -25.87 -31.66
CA LEU A 17 -1.50 -24.75 -31.87
C LEU A 17 -1.26 -23.98 -33.17
N ILE A 18 -0.06 -24.06 -33.77
CA ILE A 18 0.25 -23.39 -35.04
C ILE A 18 -0.58 -23.99 -36.19
N LYS A 19 -0.91 -25.28 -36.10
CA LYS A 19 -1.69 -26.00 -37.11
C LYS A 19 -3.19 -25.79 -36.97
N LEU A 20 -3.64 -25.32 -35.81
CA LEU A 20 -5.06 -25.09 -35.52
C LEU A 20 -5.51 -23.72 -36.01
N ASP A 21 -6.78 -23.64 -36.37
CA ASP A 21 -7.43 -22.37 -36.70
C ASP A 21 -7.98 -21.72 -35.42
N ILE A 22 -7.23 -20.75 -34.88
CA ILE A 22 -7.56 -20.07 -33.63
C ILE A 22 -8.39 -18.82 -33.96
N GLU A 23 -9.64 -18.81 -33.52
CA GLU A 23 -10.50 -17.64 -33.53
C GLU A 23 -10.33 -16.92 -32.17
N PRO A 24 -9.49 -15.87 -32.05
CA PRO A 24 -9.43 -14.67 -32.90
C PRO A 24 -8.19 -14.55 -33.79
N PRO A 25 -8.30 -13.92 -34.98
CA PRO A 25 -7.23 -13.87 -35.99
C PRO A 25 -5.99 -13.09 -35.54
N GLU A 26 -6.17 -12.14 -34.61
CA GLU A 26 -5.07 -11.37 -34.03
C GLU A 26 -4.09 -12.29 -33.28
N LEU A 27 -4.60 -13.24 -32.48
CA LEU A 27 -3.77 -14.20 -31.76
C LEU A 27 -3.01 -15.11 -32.72
N GLN A 28 -3.65 -15.58 -33.78
CA GLN A 28 -3.01 -16.44 -34.78
C GLN A 28 -1.87 -15.71 -35.50
N SER A 29 -2.04 -14.41 -35.80
CA SER A 29 -0.99 -13.58 -36.40
C SER A 29 0.22 -13.40 -35.46
N LEU A 30 -0.04 -13.20 -34.16
CA LEU A 30 1.01 -13.06 -33.15
C LEU A 30 1.73 -14.38 -32.89
N LEU A 31 1.00 -15.50 -32.92
CA LEU A 31 1.55 -16.86 -32.80
C LEU A 31 2.52 -17.15 -33.94
N ARG A 32 2.10 -16.95 -35.18
CA ARG A 32 2.96 -17.16 -36.37
C ARG A 32 4.18 -16.23 -36.40
N LYS A 33 4.08 -15.05 -35.80
CA LYS A 33 5.18 -14.09 -35.73
C LYS A 33 6.26 -14.51 -34.73
N HIS A 34 5.89 -15.10 -33.60
CA HIS A 34 6.81 -15.38 -32.49
C HIS A 34 7.20 -16.85 -32.36
N ILE A 35 6.37 -17.77 -32.87
CA ILE A 35 6.61 -19.22 -32.80
C ILE A 35 6.94 -19.72 -34.22
N LYS A 36 8.14 -20.29 -34.39
CA LYS A 36 8.56 -20.96 -35.62
C LYS A 36 8.46 -22.47 -35.44
N SER A 37 8.48 -23.21 -36.56
CA SER A 37 8.35 -24.68 -36.55
C SER A 37 9.47 -25.43 -35.82
N THR A 38 10.59 -24.77 -35.55
CA THR A 38 11.80 -25.31 -34.90
C THR A 38 12.07 -24.56 -33.59
N VAL A 39 12.24 -25.32 -32.49
CA VAL A 39 12.51 -24.77 -31.15
C VAL A 39 13.78 -23.91 -31.14
N GLU A 40 14.78 -24.28 -31.95
CA GLU A 40 16.07 -23.58 -32.06
C GLU A 40 15.98 -22.19 -32.71
N ASP A 41 14.96 -21.93 -33.54
CA ASP A 41 14.78 -20.64 -34.24
C ASP A 41 13.75 -19.73 -33.55
N THR A 42 13.17 -20.21 -32.45
CA THR A 42 12.08 -19.56 -31.76
C THR A 42 12.61 -18.50 -30.80
N SER A 43 11.98 -17.32 -30.80
CA SER A 43 12.39 -16.22 -29.93
C SER A 43 12.23 -16.63 -28.48
N THR A 44 13.30 -16.55 -27.69
CA THR A 44 13.28 -16.83 -26.23
C THR A 44 12.26 -15.95 -25.49
N GLU A 45 11.90 -14.82 -26.09
CA GLU A 45 10.98 -13.83 -25.53
C GLU A 45 9.65 -13.80 -26.29
N VAL A 46 8.55 -13.84 -25.53
CA VAL A 46 7.17 -13.81 -26.04
C VAL A 46 6.38 -12.68 -25.39
N PRO A 47 5.51 -11.97 -26.13
CA PRO A 47 4.59 -11.00 -25.54
C PRO A 47 3.63 -11.67 -24.55
N TYR A 48 3.48 -11.08 -23.36
CA TYR A 48 2.55 -11.59 -22.33
C TYR A 48 1.10 -11.67 -22.82
N ASP A 49 0.69 -10.73 -23.68
CA ASP A 49 -0.66 -10.67 -24.23
C ASP A 49 -1.00 -11.91 -25.07
N LEU A 50 -0.01 -12.50 -25.75
CA LEU A 50 -0.18 -13.74 -26.52
C LEU A 50 -0.45 -14.92 -25.59
N ILE A 51 0.39 -15.11 -24.57
CA ILE A 51 0.26 -16.25 -23.64
C ILE A 51 -1.07 -16.15 -22.87
N THR A 52 -1.41 -14.95 -22.41
CA THR A 52 -2.68 -14.69 -21.72
C THR A 52 -3.88 -14.88 -22.66
N GLY A 53 -3.73 -14.49 -23.93
CA GLY A 53 -4.75 -14.69 -24.96
C GLY A 53 -5.01 -16.16 -25.24
N ILE A 54 -3.97 -16.99 -25.35
CA ILE A 54 -4.08 -18.43 -25.54
C ILE A 54 -4.78 -19.08 -24.35
N ALA A 55 -4.40 -18.72 -23.11
CA ALA A 55 -5.04 -19.25 -21.92
C ALA A 55 -6.53 -18.87 -21.80
N LYS A 56 -6.89 -17.65 -22.20
CA LYS A 56 -8.30 -17.22 -22.26
C LYS A 56 -9.06 -17.96 -23.34
N TRP A 57 -8.46 -18.13 -24.52
CA TRP A 57 -9.08 -18.86 -25.62
C TRP A 57 -9.27 -20.34 -25.29
N SER A 58 -8.28 -21.00 -24.68
CA SER A 58 -8.37 -22.41 -24.27
C SER A 58 -9.43 -22.65 -23.20
N GLY A 59 -9.77 -21.63 -22.41
CA GLY A 59 -10.88 -21.66 -21.45
C GLY A 59 -12.26 -21.32 -22.04
N SER A 60 -12.34 -20.88 -23.30
CA SER A 60 -13.61 -20.61 -23.98
C SER A 60 -14.22 -21.91 -24.51
N GLU A 61 -15.56 -21.97 -24.59
CA GLU A 61 -16.27 -23.15 -25.11
C GLU A 61 -15.76 -23.58 -26.49
N LYS A 62 -15.61 -22.61 -27.41
CA LYS A 62 -15.05 -22.84 -28.75
C LYS A 62 -13.62 -23.40 -28.71
N GLY A 63 -12.74 -22.81 -27.91
CA GLY A 63 -11.35 -23.26 -27.81
C GLY A 63 -11.25 -24.66 -27.21
N MET A 64 -12.09 -24.97 -26.21
CA MET A 64 -12.16 -26.31 -25.64
C MET A 64 -12.60 -27.36 -26.65
N ASP A 65 -13.61 -27.06 -27.47
CA ASP A 65 -14.11 -28.00 -28.49
C ASP A 65 -13.06 -28.26 -29.57
N VAL A 66 -12.37 -27.21 -30.03
CA VAL A 66 -11.28 -27.32 -31.01
C VAL A 66 -10.09 -28.11 -30.46
N LEU A 67 -9.70 -27.86 -29.20
CA LEU A 67 -8.61 -28.59 -28.57
C LEU A 67 -8.94 -30.07 -28.35
N LYS A 68 -10.17 -30.38 -27.91
CA LYS A 68 -10.63 -31.76 -27.75
C LYS A 68 -10.75 -32.50 -29.08
N ALA A 69 -11.12 -31.83 -30.17
CA ALA A 69 -11.16 -32.43 -31.50
C ALA A 69 -9.79 -32.93 -31.96
N GLU A 70 -8.72 -32.31 -31.47
CA GLU A 70 -7.32 -32.63 -31.80
C GLU A 70 -6.62 -33.43 -30.67
N ASP A 71 -7.38 -33.98 -29.72
CA ASP A 71 -6.87 -34.77 -28.56
C ASP A 71 -5.87 -34.00 -27.66
N LEU A 72 -6.02 -32.67 -27.59
CA LEU A 72 -5.21 -31.79 -26.76
C LEU A 72 -5.94 -31.44 -25.46
N ASP A 73 -5.23 -31.48 -24.32
CA ASP A 73 -5.81 -31.11 -23.01
C ASP A 73 -5.92 -29.58 -22.86
N PRO A 74 -7.13 -29.00 -22.71
CA PRO A 74 -7.31 -27.56 -22.52
C PRO A 74 -6.67 -27.02 -21.23
N SER A 75 -6.55 -27.85 -20.20
CA SER A 75 -6.03 -27.47 -18.89
C SER A 75 -4.55 -27.07 -18.99
N SER A 76 -3.79 -27.83 -19.79
CA SER A 76 -2.37 -27.60 -20.08
C SER A 76 -2.12 -26.20 -20.68
N TYR A 77 -3.06 -25.67 -21.47
CA TYR A 77 -2.96 -24.34 -22.09
C TYR A 77 -3.36 -23.19 -21.15
N SER A 78 -4.33 -23.43 -20.26
CA SER A 78 -4.76 -22.41 -19.30
C SER A 78 -3.69 -22.10 -18.23
N LEU A 79 -2.79 -23.04 -17.98
CA LEU A 79 -1.70 -22.91 -17.01
C LEU A 79 -0.42 -22.29 -17.57
N ILE A 80 -0.30 -22.10 -18.89
CA ILE A 80 0.91 -21.53 -19.52
C ILE A 80 1.29 -20.16 -18.95
N PRO A 81 0.37 -19.19 -18.70
CA PRO A 81 0.75 -17.92 -18.10
C PRO A 81 1.34 -18.05 -16.69
N LEU A 82 0.92 -19.08 -15.94
CA LEU A 82 1.40 -19.36 -14.60
C LEU A 82 2.80 -20.01 -14.65
N LEU A 83 2.99 -20.95 -15.58
CA LEU A 83 4.23 -21.72 -15.76
C LEU A 83 5.32 -20.93 -16.47
N ALA A 84 4.96 -20.01 -17.37
CA ALA A 84 5.90 -19.07 -18.00
C ALA A 84 6.56 -18.13 -16.98
N GLY A 85 6.02 -18.08 -15.75
CA GLY A 85 6.71 -17.53 -14.59
C GLY A 85 6.68 -16.00 -14.51
N THR A 86 7.09 -15.52 -13.34
CA THR A 86 7.21 -14.10 -12.97
C THR A 86 8.52 -13.47 -13.47
N THR A 87 9.32 -14.22 -14.22
CA THR A 87 10.61 -13.76 -14.74
C THR A 87 10.38 -12.93 -15.98
N PHE A 88 10.37 -11.61 -15.79
CA PHE A 88 10.49 -10.65 -16.88
C PHE A 88 11.71 -11.01 -17.72
N ALA A 89 11.56 -10.93 -19.04
CA ALA A 89 12.69 -11.11 -19.96
C ALA A 89 13.84 -10.15 -19.58
N PRO A 90 15.12 -10.52 -19.83
CA PRO A 90 16.25 -9.63 -19.55
C PRO A 90 16.16 -8.28 -20.28
N SER A 91 15.38 -8.22 -21.37
CA SER A 91 15.05 -7.00 -22.12
C SER A 91 13.95 -6.12 -21.47
N SER A 92 13.17 -6.67 -20.54
CA SER A 92 12.00 -6.03 -19.95
C SER A 92 12.37 -5.30 -18.65
N LYS A 93 12.09 -4.00 -18.60
CA LYS A 93 12.26 -3.20 -17.37
C LYS A 93 11.06 -3.47 -16.45
N PRO A 94 11.25 -4.11 -15.29
CA PRO A 94 10.16 -4.25 -14.33
C PRO A 94 9.68 -2.86 -13.89
N PRO A 95 8.40 -2.73 -13.49
CA PRO A 95 7.91 -1.47 -12.92
C PRO A 95 8.78 -1.07 -11.73
N PRO A 96 9.08 0.23 -11.55
CA PRO A 96 9.86 0.68 -10.41
C PRO A 96 9.18 0.23 -9.12
N PRO A 97 9.95 -0.23 -8.10
CA PRO A 97 9.37 -0.63 -6.84
C PRO A 97 8.55 0.54 -6.25
N PRO A 98 7.43 0.27 -5.57
CA PRO A 98 6.69 1.32 -4.91
C PRO A 98 7.64 2.08 -3.98
N PRO A 99 7.56 3.43 -3.94
CA PRO A 99 8.43 4.21 -3.07
C PRO A 99 8.27 3.73 -1.62
N PRO A 100 9.36 3.67 -0.84
CA PRO A 100 9.28 3.26 0.57
C PRO A 100 8.25 4.14 1.27
N GLU A 101 7.35 3.52 2.05
CA GLU A 101 6.31 4.22 2.82
C GLU A 101 6.98 5.01 3.96
N HIS A 102 7.57 6.16 3.60
CA HIS A 102 8.17 7.10 4.52
C HIS A 102 7.07 8.02 5.05
N ASP A 103 6.86 8.04 6.36
CA ASP A 103 5.89 8.92 7.02
C ASP A 103 6.61 10.17 7.53
N PRO A 104 6.73 11.25 6.74
CA PRO A 104 7.43 12.47 7.16
C PRO A 104 6.75 13.14 8.37
N ALA A 105 5.50 12.79 8.68
CA ALA A 105 4.82 13.30 9.86
C ALA A 105 5.31 12.63 11.15
N ALA A 106 5.81 11.39 11.09
CA ALA A 106 6.40 10.72 12.24
C ALA A 106 7.71 11.40 12.66
N ASP A 107 8.57 11.71 11.68
CA ASP A 107 9.86 12.35 11.92
C ASP A 107 9.69 13.76 12.52
N LYS A 108 8.77 14.55 11.97
CA LYS A 108 8.45 15.89 12.51
C LYS A 108 8.01 15.83 13.97
N ARG A 109 7.16 14.86 14.34
CA ARG A 109 6.70 14.69 15.72
C ARG A 109 7.84 14.29 16.66
N ALA A 110 8.72 13.40 16.21
CA ALA A 110 9.89 13.01 16.99
C ALA A 110 10.84 14.20 17.23
N ILE A 111 11.10 14.99 16.19
CA ILE A 111 11.92 16.20 16.29
C ILE A 111 11.30 17.20 17.26
N THR A 112 9.98 17.47 17.16
CA THR A 112 9.31 18.39 18.09
C THR A 112 9.36 17.89 19.53
N ALA A 113 9.20 16.58 19.77
CA ALA A 113 9.30 16.00 21.11
C ALA A 113 10.72 16.17 21.70
N LEU A 114 11.76 15.97 20.89
CA LEU A 114 13.15 16.18 21.31
C LEU A 114 13.42 17.64 21.67
N ILE A 115 12.92 18.58 20.85
CA ILE A 115 13.07 20.01 21.12
C ILE A 115 12.36 20.37 22.43
N ASN A 116 11.12 19.89 22.63
CA ASN A 116 10.37 20.16 23.85
C ASN A 116 11.10 19.62 25.09
N GLY A 117 11.56 18.37 25.04
CA GLY A 117 12.33 17.76 26.14
C GLY A 117 13.63 18.52 26.44
N LEU A 118 14.34 18.98 25.41
CA LEU A 118 15.57 19.77 25.58
C LEU A 118 15.28 21.11 26.27
N PHE A 119 14.24 21.82 25.83
CA PHE A 119 13.81 23.07 26.47
C PHE A 119 13.36 22.87 27.92
N SER A 120 12.65 21.78 28.24
CA SER A 120 12.28 21.44 29.62
C SER A 120 13.52 21.25 30.50
N VAL A 121 14.50 20.46 30.05
CA VAL A 121 15.70 20.14 30.85
C VAL A 121 16.57 21.37 31.09
N VAL A 122 16.80 22.18 30.04
CA VAL A 122 17.61 23.41 30.12
C VAL A 122 16.87 24.47 30.93
N GLY A 123 15.57 24.64 30.71
CA GLY A 123 14.74 25.62 31.42
C GLY A 123 14.70 25.36 32.91
N VAL A 124 14.50 24.11 33.34
CA VAL A 124 14.49 23.76 34.76
C VAL A 124 15.87 23.88 35.39
N GLY A 125 16.94 23.47 34.70
CA GLY A 125 18.31 23.65 35.19
C GLY A 125 18.67 25.12 35.38
N PHE A 126 18.32 25.97 34.42
CA PHE A 126 18.55 27.42 34.51
C PHE A 126 17.71 28.06 35.62
N ALA A 127 16.43 27.68 35.74
CA ALA A 127 15.57 28.17 36.81
C ALA A 127 16.09 27.78 38.21
N ALA A 128 16.54 26.54 38.37
CA ALA A 128 17.14 26.04 39.60
C ALA A 128 18.46 26.77 39.95
N TRP A 129 19.31 27.00 38.95
CA TRP A 129 20.53 27.81 39.09
C TRP A 129 20.22 29.24 39.53
N TRP A 130 19.26 29.89 38.87
CA TRP A 130 18.84 31.25 39.17
C TRP A 130 18.25 31.37 40.58
N ALA A 131 17.38 30.43 40.96
CA ALA A 131 16.78 30.38 42.30
C ALA A 131 17.85 30.20 43.39
N ALA A 132 18.80 29.30 43.20
CA ALA A 132 19.93 29.13 44.12
C ALA A 132 20.87 30.35 44.14
N GLY A 133 20.90 31.10 43.03
CA GLY A 133 21.49 32.44 42.88
C GLY A 133 21.00 33.44 43.91
N ASN A 134 19.68 33.49 44.10
CA ASN A 134 19.00 34.46 44.95
C ASN A 134 19.17 34.17 46.46
N ILE A 135 19.57 32.95 46.83
CA ILE A 135 19.67 32.48 48.23
C ILE A 135 21.13 32.56 48.76
N TYR A 136 22.05 33.24 48.06
CA TYR A 136 23.47 33.38 48.44
C TYR A 136 24.23 32.05 48.65
N TRP A 137 23.78 30.95 48.04
CA TRP A 137 24.50 29.67 48.10
C TRP A 137 25.85 29.71 47.37
N ARG A 138 26.82 28.90 47.81
CA ARG A 138 28.12 28.74 47.12
C ARG A 138 27.90 28.24 45.68
N ASN A 139 28.73 28.71 44.75
CA ASN A 139 28.60 28.34 43.33
C ASN A 139 28.64 26.81 43.11
N GLU A 140 29.41 26.08 43.91
CA GLU A 140 29.48 24.62 43.89
C GLU A 140 28.10 23.96 44.08
N THR A 141 27.33 24.39 45.10
CA THR A 141 26.03 23.80 45.41
C THR A 141 24.95 24.22 44.41
N ARG A 142 25.09 25.38 43.78
CA ARG A 142 24.21 25.83 42.69
C ARG A 142 24.29 24.92 41.47
N VAL A 143 25.52 24.52 41.07
CA VAL A 143 25.72 23.65 39.90
C VAL A 143 25.10 22.29 40.17
N LEU A 144 25.39 21.74 41.35
CA LEU A 144 24.89 20.42 41.75
C LEU A 144 23.36 20.36 41.78
N LEU A 145 22.71 21.40 42.32
CA LEU A 145 21.25 21.44 42.38
C LEU A 145 20.63 21.60 40.98
N ALA A 146 21.18 22.49 40.15
CA ALA A 146 20.72 22.66 38.77
C ALA A 146 20.85 21.36 37.95
N LEU A 147 21.99 20.68 38.07
CA LEU A 147 22.25 19.40 37.40
C LEU A 147 21.29 18.31 37.90
N ALA A 148 21.11 18.19 39.22
CA ALA A 148 20.17 17.23 39.81
C ALA A 148 18.73 17.47 39.32
N ALA A 149 18.27 18.73 39.29
CA ALA A 149 16.95 19.09 38.79
C ALA A 149 16.79 18.74 37.30
N SER A 150 17.79 19.04 36.46
CA SER A 150 17.80 18.68 35.04
C SER A 150 17.75 17.15 34.82
N ILE A 151 18.46 16.36 35.62
CA ILE A 151 18.42 14.88 35.54
C ILE A 151 17.02 14.36 35.84
N ILE A 152 16.38 14.84 36.91
CA ILE A 152 15.03 14.39 37.30
C ILE A 152 14.03 14.66 36.16
N VAL A 153 14.13 15.84 35.54
CA VAL A 153 13.28 16.21 34.40
C VAL A 153 13.57 15.34 33.18
N ALA A 154 14.85 15.10 32.87
CA ALA A 154 15.23 14.24 31.74
C ALA A 154 14.69 12.81 31.90
N ILE A 155 14.74 12.25 33.11
CA ILE A 155 14.16 10.93 33.42
C ILE A 155 12.64 10.98 33.23
N SER A 156 11.98 12.03 33.74
CA SER A 156 10.52 12.18 33.64
C SER A 156 10.05 12.27 32.18
N GLU A 157 10.72 13.08 31.36
CA GLU A 157 10.47 13.19 29.92
C GLU A 157 10.77 11.87 29.19
N GLY A 158 11.83 11.14 29.59
CA GLY A 158 12.15 9.82 29.05
C GLY A 158 11.05 8.78 29.30
N VAL A 159 10.51 8.75 30.52
CA VAL A 159 9.36 7.87 30.86
C VAL A 159 8.12 8.28 30.07
N LEU A 160 7.84 9.58 29.95
CA LEU A 160 6.71 10.08 29.17
C LEU A 160 6.84 9.70 27.68
N TYR A 161 8.03 9.78 27.12
CA TYR A 161 8.32 9.36 25.76
C TYR A 161 8.10 7.86 25.55
N LEU A 162 8.53 7.01 26.49
CA LEU A 162 8.30 5.56 26.44
C LEU A 162 6.81 5.21 26.49
N ILE A 163 6.03 5.91 27.33
CA ILE A 163 4.59 5.72 27.38
C ILE A 163 3.98 6.16 26.04
N TRP A 164 4.35 7.32 25.52
CA TRP A 164 3.82 7.81 24.26
C TRP A 164 4.15 6.90 23.07
N SER A 165 5.39 6.43 22.93
CA SER A 165 5.80 5.54 21.84
C SER A 165 4.98 4.25 21.82
N SER A 166 4.74 3.64 22.99
CA SER A 166 3.89 2.44 23.11
C SER A 166 2.43 2.67 22.68
N HIS A 167 1.89 3.88 22.88
CA HIS A 167 0.53 4.21 22.44
C HIS A 167 0.45 4.54 20.94
N VAL A 168 1.51 5.10 20.37
CA VAL A 168 1.57 5.40 18.93
C VAL A 168 1.55 4.13 18.10
N GLU A 169 2.29 3.10 18.52
CA GLU A 169 2.30 1.79 17.85
C GLU A 169 0.91 1.15 17.85
N LYS A 170 0.24 1.12 19.00
CA LYS A 170 -1.14 0.63 19.13
C LYS A 170 -2.11 1.37 18.20
N ARG A 171 -2.02 2.70 18.13
CA ARG A 171 -2.86 3.52 17.23
C ARG A 171 -2.58 3.25 15.75
N LYS A 172 -1.32 2.99 15.38
CA LYS A 172 -0.94 2.61 14.00
C LYS A 172 -1.55 1.25 13.64
N GLU A 173 -1.51 0.27 14.53
CA GLU A 173 -2.14 -1.04 14.32
C GLU A 173 -3.67 -0.93 14.17
N GLU A 174 -4.32 -0.15 15.04
CA GLU A 174 -5.76 0.09 14.95
C GLU A 174 -6.14 0.80 13.65
N GLN A 175 -5.36 1.79 13.20
CA GLN A 175 -5.60 2.46 11.93
C GLN A 175 -5.41 1.51 10.74
N LYS A 176 -4.40 0.64 10.75
CA LYS A 176 -4.22 -0.40 9.73
C LYS A 176 -5.42 -1.34 9.69
N ARG A 177 -5.89 -1.81 10.85
CA ARG A 177 -7.09 -2.67 10.98
C ARG A 177 -8.35 -1.97 10.45
N ARG A 178 -8.55 -0.69 10.75
CA ARG A 178 -9.69 0.11 10.25
C ARG A 178 -9.63 0.38 8.74
N LYS A 179 -8.43 0.55 8.17
CA LYS A 179 -8.25 0.71 6.71
C LYS A 179 -8.55 -0.61 5.99
N ALA A 180 -8.07 -1.73 6.52
CA ALA A 180 -8.33 -3.07 5.97
C ALA A 180 -9.81 -3.47 6.05
N SER A 181 -10.53 -3.10 7.12
CA SER A 181 -11.97 -3.35 7.19
C SER A 181 -12.75 -2.48 6.22
N LYS A 182 -12.41 -1.19 6.05
CA LYS A 182 -13.05 -0.30 5.07
C LYS A 182 -12.83 -0.75 3.62
N SER A 183 -11.64 -1.23 3.26
CA SER A 183 -11.41 -1.76 1.91
C SER A 183 -12.22 -3.02 1.64
N ARG A 184 -12.40 -3.88 2.65
CA ARG A 184 -13.24 -5.08 2.55
C ARG A 184 -14.72 -4.74 2.43
N SER A 185 -15.22 -3.76 3.18
CA SER A 185 -16.60 -3.27 3.04
C SER A 185 -16.85 -2.62 1.69
N LYS A 186 -15.88 -1.89 1.14
CA LYS A 186 -15.99 -1.27 -0.18
C LYS A 186 -16.04 -2.32 -1.30
N ALA A 187 -15.22 -3.37 -1.22
CA ALA A 187 -15.26 -4.49 -2.15
C ALA A 187 -16.60 -5.23 -2.12
N ILE A 188 -17.19 -5.44 -0.93
CA ILE A 188 -18.51 -6.10 -0.78
C ILE A 188 -19.65 -5.23 -1.33
N ILE A 189 -19.53 -3.90 -1.28
CA ILE A 189 -20.54 -2.99 -1.85
C ILE A 189 -20.44 -2.95 -3.38
N GLU A 190 -19.25 -3.12 -3.95
CA GLU A 190 -19.02 -3.12 -5.39
C GLU A 190 -19.42 -4.45 -6.08
N GLU A 191 -19.61 -5.53 -5.32
CA GLU A 191 -19.94 -6.86 -5.82
C GLU A 191 -21.45 -7.19 -5.81
N LYS A 192 -22.33 -6.29 -5.34
CA LYS A 192 -23.78 -6.57 -5.34
C LYS A 192 -24.41 -6.13 -6.67
N PRO A 193 -24.88 -7.06 -7.52
CA PRO A 193 -25.50 -6.70 -8.80
C PRO A 193 -26.83 -6.00 -8.58
N VAL A 194 -27.03 -4.94 -9.35
CA VAL A 194 -28.29 -4.23 -9.56
C VAL A 194 -29.33 -5.21 -10.10
N GLY A 195 -30.40 -5.44 -9.36
CA GLY A 195 -31.55 -6.21 -9.84
C GLY A 195 -32.56 -6.53 -8.74
N VAL A 196 -33.77 -6.02 -8.95
CA VAL A 196 -35.05 -6.30 -8.27
C VAL A 196 -35.40 -5.36 -7.10
N GLU A 197 -36.23 -4.39 -7.46
CA GLU A 197 -37.16 -3.64 -6.60
C GLU A 197 -38.24 -4.58 -6.05
N GLU A 198 -38.55 -4.47 -4.76
CA GLU A 198 -39.93 -4.59 -4.27
C GLU A 198 -40.08 -3.82 -2.95
N GLU A 199 -41.07 -2.93 -2.93
CA GLU A 199 -41.53 -2.15 -1.77
C GLU A 199 -42.16 -3.05 -0.68
N VAL A 200 -42.14 -2.58 0.58
CA VAL A 200 -43.34 -2.19 1.37
C VAL A 200 -43.04 -2.16 2.90
N ILE A 201 -42.97 -0.93 3.43
CA ILE A 201 -43.65 -0.32 4.61
C ILE A 201 -43.42 -0.81 6.08
N SER A 202 -42.93 0.17 6.89
CA SER A 202 -43.17 0.56 8.33
C SER A 202 -42.92 -0.47 9.46
N GLN A 203 -42.46 -0.11 10.68
CA GLN A 203 -42.60 1.10 11.52
C GLN A 203 -41.57 1.07 12.69
N ASP A 204 -41.42 2.22 13.38
CA ASP A 204 -40.87 2.46 14.74
C ASP A 204 -39.39 2.87 14.96
N GLU A 205 -39.26 4.16 15.28
CA GLU A 205 -38.17 4.88 15.95
C GLU A 205 -38.06 4.52 17.48
N PRO A 206 -37.11 5.04 18.31
CA PRO A 206 -36.09 6.09 18.09
C PRO A 206 -34.68 5.77 18.64
N GLN A 207 -33.68 6.58 18.23
CA GLN A 207 -32.74 7.35 19.08
C GLN A 207 -31.43 7.65 18.34
N ALA A 208 -31.42 8.79 17.63
CA ALA A 208 -30.21 9.42 17.13
C ALA A 208 -29.55 10.23 18.26
N ASN A 209 -28.48 9.70 18.83
CA ASN A 209 -27.61 10.43 19.75
C ASN A 209 -26.65 11.32 18.92
N VAL A 210 -27.12 12.49 18.52
CA VAL A 210 -26.34 13.50 17.79
C VAL A 210 -25.50 14.29 18.80
N VAL A 211 -24.27 13.84 19.04
CA VAL A 211 -23.24 14.66 19.69
C VAL A 211 -22.73 15.70 18.68
N ARG A 212 -23.40 16.86 18.68
CA ARG A 212 -23.03 18.05 17.90
C ARG A 212 -21.78 18.68 18.52
N ARG A 213 -20.60 18.47 17.93
CA ARG A 213 -19.36 19.16 18.33
C ARG A 213 -19.44 20.65 17.95
N LYS A 214 -19.12 21.50 18.93
CA LYS A 214 -18.96 22.97 18.85
C LYS A 214 -17.73 23.40 18.02
N GLY A 215 -17.84 24.55 17.34
CA GLY A 215 -16.78 25.53 17.02
C GLY A 215 -15.81 25.12 15.91
N TYR A 216 -15.38 25.98 14.97
CA TYR A 216 -15.08 27.41 15.08
C TYR A 216 -15.45 28.16 13.79
N GLU A 217 -16.18 29.27 13.92
CA GLU A 217 -16.22 30.36 12.94
C GLU A 217 -14.90 31.13 13.02
N TYR A 218 -14.30 31.42 11.86
CA TYR A 218 -13.31 32.47 11.72
C TYR A 218 -14.06 33.72 11.24
N GLU A 219 -14.32 34.65 12.15
CA GLU A 219 -14.60 36.03 11.76
C GLU A 219 -13.34 36.60 11.10
N LYS A 220 -13.54 37.12 9.90
CA LYS A 220 -12.52 37.83 9.13
C LYS A 220 -12.74 39.31 9.45
N GLU A 221 -11.94 39.86 10.36
CA GLU A 221 -11.92 41.29 10.60
C GLU A 221 -11.37 42.00 9.35
N ASP A 222 -12.23 42.85 8.78
CA ASP A 222 -11.88 43.80 7.74
C ASP A 222 -10.96 44.88 8.32
N ALA A 223 -9.72 44.92 7.86
CA ALA A 223 -8.84 46.05 8.08
C ALA A 223 -9.18 47.15 7.06
N SER A 224 -9.97 48.13 7.50
CA SER A 224 -10.13 49.42 6.86
C SER A 224 -8.79 50.19 6.92
N VAL A 225 -8.20 50.44 5.75
CA VAL A 225 -7.11 51.40 5.58
C VAL A 225 -7.74 52.76 5.33
N ASP A 226 -7.75 53.61 6.35
CA ASP A 226 -8.05 55.03 6.17
C ASP A 226 -6.84 55.77 5.58
N SER A 227 -7.18 56.73 4.73
CA SER A 227 -6.30 57.63 3.97
C SER A 227 -5.80 58.81 4.79
#